data_AF-A0A1W5T8U8-F1
#
_entry.id   AF-A0A1W5T8U8-F1
#
_cell.length_a   1.000
_cell.length_b   1.000
_cell.length_c   1.000
_cell.angle_alpha   90.00
_cell.angle_beta   90.00
_cell.angle_gamma   90.00
#
_symmetry.space_group_name_H-M   'P 1'
#
loop_
_entity.id
_entity.type
_entity.pdbx_description
1 polymer ?
#
loop_
_entity_poly.entity_id
_entity_poly.type
_entity_poly.pdbx_seq_one_letter_code
_entity_poly.pdbx_strand_id
1 'polypeptide(L)'
;MKKINQKKGVGNLKSLTNFALELKKKKLKMYIYGALALIAILFIAVSLMSMMLMALFDDELDESETSTKGCSVSGGSVEKKGKELFEQNARGGELEGKSDKIVEIAKKNKIP
;
A
#
# COMPACT_ATOMS: atom_id res chain seq x y z
N MET A 1 -80.27 26.11 -1.92
CA MET A 1 -79.08 25.45 -1.31
C MET A 1 -78.01 25.26 -2.38
N LYS A 2 -76.92 26.03 -2.36
CA LYS A 2 -75.88 26.03 -3.40
C LYS A 2 -74.69 25.20 -2.88
N LYS A 3 -74.52 23.98 -3.39
CA LYS A 3 -73.37 23.13 -3.05
C LYS A 3 -72.11 23.78 -3.63
N ILE A 4 -71.30 24.36 -2.76
CA ILE A 4 -70.03 25.00 -3.11
C ILE A 4 -69.06 23.91 -3.56
N ASN A 5 -68.52 24.12 -4.76
CA ASN A 5 -67.78 23.16 -5.56
C ASN A 5 -66.35 22.99 -5.01
N GLN A 6 -66.17 22.27 -3.90
CA GLN A 6 -64.86 22.02 -3.27
C GLN A 6 -63.92 21.09 -4.09
N LYS A 7 -64.36 20.52 -5.21
CA LYS A 7 -63.58 19.52 -5.96
C LYS A 7 -62.41 20.09 -6.78
N LYS A 8 -62.34 21.40 -7.03
CA LYS A 8 -61.32 21.99 -7.92
C LYS A 8 -59.96 22.26 -7.25
N GLY A 9 -59.88 22.37 -5.93
CA GLY A 9 -58.62 22.68 -5.21
C GLY A 9 -57.73 21.46 -4.90
N VAL A 10 -58.34 20.29 -4.70
CA VAL A 10 -57.64 19.08 -4.20
C VAL A 10 -56.77 18.41 -5.27
N GLY A 11 -57.15 18.50 -6.55
CA GLY A 11 -56.38 17.91 -7.66
C GLY A 11 -55.05 18.63 -7.91
N ASN A 12 -55.02 19.96 -7.75
CA ASN A 12 -53.82 20.77 -7.99
C ASN A 12 -52.78 20.60 -6.86
N LEU A 13 -53.25 20.45 -5.61
CA LEU A 13 -52.38 20.20 -4.45
C LEU A 13 -51.71 18.80 -4.49
N LYS A 14 -52.45 17.78 -4.95
CA LYS A 14 -51.88 16.43 -5.17
C LYS A 14 -50.86 16.40 -6.32
N SER A 15 -51.06 17.21 -7.35
CA SER A 15 -50.09 17.36 -8.45
C SER A 15 -48.78 17.99 -7.94
N LEU A 16 -48.88 19.09 -7.19
CA LEU A 16 -47.72 19.80 -6.64
C LEU A 16 -46.92 18.96 -5.64
N THR A 17 -47.60 18.19 -4.79
CA THR A 17 -46.94 17.30 -3.82
C THR A 17 -46.22 16.14 -4.50
N ASN A 18 -46.80 15.54 -5.53
CA ASN A 18 -46.11 14.52 -6.33
C ASN A 18 -44.92 15.10 -7.09
N PHE A 19 -45.02 16.33 -7.63
CA PHE A 19 -43.92 17.00 -8.31
C PHE A 19 -42.76 17.33 -7.37
N ALA A 20 -43.06 17.81 -6.15
CA ALA A 20 -42.06 18.03 -5.11
C ALA A 20 -41.37 16.73 -4.67
N LEU A 21 -42.12 15.62 -4.63
CA LEU A 21 -41.59 14.29 -4.29
C LEU A 21 -40.69 13.73 -5.41
N GLU A 22 -41.06 13.93 -6.67
CA GLU A 22 -40.24 13.60 -7.85
C GLU A 22 -38.94 14.42 -7.91
N LEU A 23 -39.00 15.71 -7.59
CA LEU A 23 -37.81 16.57 -7.49
C LEU A 23 -36.88 16.13 -6.35
N LYS A 24 -37.43 15.77 -5.18
CA LYS A 24 -36.64 15.23 -4.07
C LYS A 24 -35.98 13.90 -4.45
N LYS A 25 -36.70 12.99 -5.13
CA LYS A 25 -36.14 11.73 -5.63
C LYS A 25 -35.03 11.95 -6.66
N LYS A 26 -35.19 12.90 -7.60
CA LYS A 26 -34.13 13.27 -8.56
C LYS A 26 -32.89 13.81 -7.86
N LYS A 27 -33.06 14.71 -6.90
CA LYS A 27 -31.93 15.24 -6.10
C LYS A 27 -31.23 14.13 -5.32
N LEU A 28 -31.99 13.22 -4.70
CA LEU A 28 -31.43 12.08 -3.96
C LEU A 28 -30.63 11.14 -4.87
N LYS A 29 -31.14 10.80 -6.06
CA LYS A 29 -30.39 10.01 -7.05
C LYS A 29 -29.10 10.71 -7.47
N MET A 30 -29.14 12.02 -7.70
CA MET A 30 -27.93 12.80 -8.02
C MET A 30 -26.89 12.76 -6.89
N TYR A 31 -27.31 12.85 -5.62
CA TYR A 31 -26.40 12.70 -4.48
C TYR A 31 -25.81 11.30 -4.39
N ILE A 32 -26.59 10.25 -4.64
CA ILE A 32 -26.11 8.87 -4.65
C ILE A 32 -25.08 8.67 -5.77
N TYR A 33 -25.35 9.13 -6.99
CA TYR A 33 -24.39 9.07 -8.09
C TYR A 33 -23.14 9.93 -7.82
N GLY A 34 -23.31 11.10 -7.20
CA GLY A 34 -22.18 11.95 -6.79
C GLY A 34 -21.30 11.29 -5.74
N ALA A 35 -21.89 10.66 -4.73
CA ALA A 35 -21.16 9.90 -3.71
C ALA A 35 -20.46 8.68 -4.32
N LEU A 36 -21.12 7.95 -5.23
CA LEU A 36 -20.55 6.80 -5.90
C LEU A 36 -19.40 7.19 -6.83
N ALA A 37 -19.49 8.33 -7.52
CA ALA A 37 -18.40 8.89 -8.30
C ALA A 37 -17.21 9.32 -7.42
N LEU A 38 -17.46 9.94 -6.27
CA LEU A 38 -16.41 10.30 -5.29
C LEU A 38 -15.68 9.06 -4.76
N ILE A 39 -16.42 8.01 -4.43
CA ILE A 39 -15.86 6.72 -3.98
C ILE A 39 -15.02 6.09 -5.11
N ALA A 40 -15.52 6.11 -6.35
CA ALA A 40 -14.77 5.61 -7.49
C ALA A 40 -13.45 6.37 -7.71
N ILE A 41 -13.46 7.70 -7.61
CA ILE A 41 -12.24 8.53 -7.72
C ILE A 41 -11.25 8.19 -6.60
N LEU A 42 -11.72 8.05 -5.36
CA LEU A 42 -10.88 7.62 -4.24
C LEU A 42 -10.28 6.23 -4.48
N PHE A 43 -11.07 5.30 -5.00
CA PHE A 43 -10.60 3.96 -5.31
C PHE A 43 -9.52 3.96 -6.40
N ILE A 44 -9.69 4.77 -7.44
CA ILE A 44 -8.68 4.97 -8.49
C ILE A 44 -7.40 5.58 -7.90
N ALA A 45 -7.52 6.61 -7.06
CA ALA A 45 -6.36 7.26 -6.44
C ALA A 45 -5.56 6.29 -5.55
N VAL A 46 -6.24 5.50 -4.73
CA VAL A 46 -5.61 4.45 -3.90
C VAL A 46 -4.98 3.38 -4.79
N SER A 47 -5.66 2.93 -5.84
CA SER A 47 -5.14 1.92 -6.78
C SER A 47 -3.87 2.40 -7.49
N LEU A 48 -3.82 3.66 -7.93
CA LEU A 48 -2.63 4.24 -8.57
C LEU A 48 -1.47 4.38 -7.58
N MET A 49 -1.77 4.78 -6.34
CA MET A 49 -0.76 4.84 -5.27
C MET A 49 -0.21 3.44 -4.94
N SER A 50 -1.06 2.42 -4.92
CA SER A 50 -0.64 1.02 -4.74
C SER A 50 0.20 0.51 -5.91
N MET A 51 -0.12 0.90 -7.15
CA MET A 51 0.71 0.56 -8.32
C MET A 51 2.07 1.26 -8.30
N MET A 52 2.15 2.53 -7.87
CA MET A 52 3.45 3.20 -7.68
C MET A 52 4.29 2.52 -6.61
N LEU A 53 3.65 2.03 -5.54
CA LEU A 53 4.32 1.25 -4.51
C LEU A 53 4.84 -0.08 -5.09
N MET A 54 4.01 -0.80 -5.86
CA MET A 54 4.45 -2.01 -6.55
C MET A 54 5.56 -1.76 -7.58
N ALA A 55 5.57 -0.62 -8.28
CA ALA A 55 6.66 -0.31 -9.22
C ALA A 55 8.00 -0.06 -8.52
N LEU A 56 7.99 0.51 -7.30
CA LEU A 56 9.19 0.59 -6.45
C LEU A 56 9.62 -0.80 -5.96
N PHE A 57 8.66 -1.73 -5.81
CA PHE A 57 8.95 -3.11 -5.47
C PHE A 57 9.31 -3.97 -6.69
N ASP A 58 8.85 -3.72 -7.92
CA ASP A 58 9.18 -4.54 -9.10
C ASP A 58 10.66 -4.38 -9.52
N ASP A 59 11.26 -3.21 -9.33
CA ASP A 59 12.72 -3.05 -9.45
C ASP A 59 13.49 -3.73 -8.29
N GLU A 60 12.83 -4.07 -7.18
CA GLU A 60 13.41 -4.79 -6.03
C GLU A 60 12.97 -6.28 -5.92
N LEU A 61 11.96 -6.74 -6.67
CA LEU A 61 11.33 -8.06 -6.51
C LEU A 61 11.83 -9.08 -7.53
N ASP A 62 12.65 -8.67 -8.50
CA ASP A 62 13.43 -9.61 -9.30
C ASP A 62 14.62 -10.19 -8.51
N GLU A 63 14.87 -9.72 -7.29
CA GLU A 63 15.76 -10.41 -6.34
C GLU A 63 15.16 -10.53 -4.94
N SER A 64 14.71 -11.74 -4.64
CA SER A 64 14.65 -12.35 -3.31
C SER A 64 13.45 -12.05 -2.39
N GLU A 65 12.61 -13.07 -2.27
CA GLU A 65 12.29 -13.73 -1.00
C GLU A 65 12.45 -12.89 0.27
N THR A 66 11.31 -12.54 0.88
CA THR A 66 11.12 -12.47 2.33
C THR A 66 12.30 -11.94 3.15
N SER A 67 12.32 -10.66 3.48
CA SER A 67 12.97 -10.21 4.72
C SER A 67 12.45 -8.85 5.18
N THR A 68 11.73 -8.92 6.29
CA THR A 68 11.81 -8.00 7.43
C THR A 68 12.79 -6.85 7.29
N LYS A 69 12.27 -5.62 7.38
CA LYS A 69 12.94 -4.40 7.84
C LYS A 69 14.07 -4.73 8.85
N GLY A 70 15.27 -4.85 8.35
CA GLY A 70 16.48 -5.15 9.11
C GLY A 70 17.63 -4.86 8.17
N CYS A 71 18.62 -4.09 8.62
CA CYS A 71 19.80 -3.75 7.83
C CYS A 71 20.29 -4.98 7.05
N SER A 72 20.11 -4.95 5.72
CA SER A 72 20.74 -5.91 4.84
C SER A 72 22.21 -5.54 4.78
N VAL A 73 22.96 -6.06 5.75
CA VAL A 73 24.41 -6.04 5.71
C VAL A 73 24.81 -7.14 4.74
N SER A 74 25.06 -6.75 3.49
CA SER A 74 25.78 -7.60 2.54
C SER A 74 27.11 -7.96 3.21
N GLY A 75 27.28 -9.24 3.56
CA GLY A 75 28.45 -9.74 4.26
C GLY A 75 29.72 -9.27 3.54
N GLY A 76 30.42 -8.33 4.15
CA GLY A 76 31.52 -7.62 3.53
C GLY A 76 32.65 -8.58 3.22
N SER A 77 33.26 -8.42 2.04
CA SER A 77 34.51 -9.14 1.77
C SER A 77 35.64 -8.50 2.57
N VAL A 78 36.25 -9.27 3.47
CA VAL A 78 37.45 -8.82 4.20
C VAL A 78 38.61 -8.66 3.22
N GLU A 79 39.24 -7.49 3.21
CA GLU A 79 40.44 -7.24 2.41
C GLU A 79 41.60 -8.17 2.83
N LYS A 80 42.48 -8.51 1.88
CA LYS A 80 43.64 -9.40 2.14
C LYS A 80 44.47 -8.96 3.34
N LYS A 81 44.65 -7.65 3.52
CA LYS A 81 45.38 -7.06 4.63
C LYS A 81 44.74 -7.35 6.00
N GLY A 82 43.41 -7.41 6.07
CA GLY A 82 42.67 -7.74 7.29
C GLY A 82 42.83 -9.21 7.68
N LYS A 83 42.85 -10.10 6.68
CA LYS A 83 43.12 -11.54 6.89
C LYS A 83 44.55 -11.79 7.35
N GLU A 84 45.52 -11.14 6.72
CA GLU A 84 46.94 -11.24 7.11
C GLU A 84 47.18 -10.76 8.54
N LEU A 85 46.56 -9.63 8.93
CA LEU A 85 46.66 -9.13 10.30
C LEU A 85 45.97 -10.06 11.30
N PHE A 86 44.82 -10.63 10.96
CA PHE A 86 44.15 -11.62 11.79
C PHE A 86 45.04 -12.86 12.00
N GLU A 87 45.61 -13.41 10.93
CA GLU A 87 46.48 -14.58 11.01
C GLU A 87 47.77 -14.31 11.79
N GLN A 88 48.36 -13.12 11.63
CA GLN A 88 49.53 -12.73 12.42
C GLN A 88 49.24 -12.74 13.93
N ASN A 89 48.03 -12.34 14.33
CA ASN A 89 47.61 -12.33 15.73
C ASN A 89 47.09 -13.69 16.22
N ALA A 90 46.54 -14.51 15.33
CA ALA A 90 46.05 -15.85 15.65
C ALA A 90 47.17 -16.90 15.70
N ARG A 91 48.37 -16.57 15.20
CA ARG A 91 49.54 -17.45 15.13
C ARG A 91 49.92 -17.99 16.51
N GLY A 92 50.04 -19.31 16.62
CA GLY A 92 50.29 -20.02 17.88
C GLY A 92 49.04 -20.27 18.74
N GLY A 93 47.85 -19.86 18.26
CA GLY A 93 46.57 -20.08 18.91
C GLY A 93 45.66 -21.05 18.13
N GLU A 94 44.49 -21.34 18.70
CA GLU A 94 43.53 -22.29 18.12
C GLU A 94 42.94 -21.81 16.78
N LEU A 95 43.03 -20.51 16.49
CA LEU A 95 42.48 -19.89 15.28
C LEU A 95 43.50 -19.72 14.14
N GLU A 96 44.76 -20.14 14.33
CA GLU A 96 45.79 -20.09 13.28
C GLU A 96 45.35 -20.89 12.04
N GLY A 97 45.46 -20.28 10.87
CA GLY A 97 45.08 -20.84 9.58
C GLY A 97 43.57 -20.98 9.35
N LYS A 98 42.72 -20.41 10.23
CA LYS A 98 41.24 -20.50 10.11
C LYS A 98 40.58 -19.24 9.56
N SER A 99 41.33 -18.18 9.26
CA SER A 99 40.79 -16.92 8.72
C SER A 99 39.85 -17.11 7.53
N ASP A 100 40.23 -17.94 6.55
CA ASP A 100 39.39 -18.18 5.36
C ASP A 100 38.08 -18.89 5.70
N LYS A 101 38.10 -19.87 6.61
CA LYS A 101 36.89 -20.56 7.08
C LYS A 101 35.97 -19.63 7.85
N ILE A 102 36.54 -18.71 8.63
CA ILE A 102 35.75 -17.69 9.36
C ILE A 102 35.04 -16.77 8.37
N VAL A 103 35.73 -16.30 7.32
CA VAL A 103 35.10 -15.48 6.28
C VAL A 103 34.04 -16.25 5.50
N GLU A 104 34.27 -17.53 5.22
CA GLU A 104 33.28 -18.39 4.54
C GLU A 104 32.01 -18.57 5.39
N ILE A 105 32.16 -18.86 6.69
CA ILE A 105 31.05 -18.99 7.64
C ILE A 105 30.30 -17.66 7.78
N ALA A 106 31.01 -16.54 7.85
CA ALA A 106 30.41 -15.21 7.94
C ALA A 106 29.55 -14.92 6.70
N LYS A 107 30.08 -15.15 5.49
CA LYS A 107 29.32 -15.01 4.24
C LYS A 107 28.10 -15.93 4.19
N LYS A 108 28.26 -17.19 4.57
CA LYS A 108 27.16 -18.18 4.58
C LYS A 108 26.03 -17.79 5.53
N ASN A 109 26.35 -17.20 6.67
CA ASN A 109 25.39 -16.80 7.69
C ASN A 109 24.97 -15.32 7.59
N LYS A 110 25.37 -14.61 6.52
CA LYS A 110 25.10 -13.18 6.33
C LYS A 110 25.54 -12.33 7.54
N ILE A 111 26.67 -12.69 8.15
CA ILE A 111 27.30 -11.94 9.24
C ILE A 111 28.19 -10.85 8.62
N PRO A 112 28.05 -9.58 9.03
CA PRO A 112 28.89 -8.48 8.57
C PRO A 112 30.35 -8.61 9.00
#